data_AF-A0A927M5E5-F1
#
_entry.id   AF-A0A927M5E5-F1
#
_cell.length_a   1.000
_cell.length_b   1.000
_cell.length_c   1.000
_cell.angle_alpha   90.00
_cell.angle_beta   90.00
_cell.angle_gamma   90.00
#
_symmetry.space_group_name_H-M   'P 1'
#
loop_
_entity.id
_entity.type
_entity.pdbx_description
1 polymer ?
#
loop_
_entity_poly.entity_id
_entity_poly.type
_entity_poly.pdbx_seq_one_letter_code
_entity_poly.pdbx_strand_id
1 'polypeptide(L)'
;MARQSSHRPDTDEPGNEPGGSDGAADPGQIEAESPEAAADSDGDDETVGTADRSLWEEVRIDPVEIALPSGSGFTLRTYRPASALTPTDIEDREQDDLFAHRSRQADPDDDEDEDDETVVILDEDLAEQFADEADEDESTDRAARKGDKDQDDADETDAEAEAEAEAEEDVPAFLTHRGKLLLFKSPEALVTFVRSGAPNDLDQLDTWGQLVERVEPADVAPLDEDSYELDLVVENLRGGHDVWDATLLIEAGEVARDLAYALRIPAVLDMLSAGSSLDDLDEALRATVNGGLGGFRGRRRLKKIGAQTASLGWRTIIGKISAAVDWRD
;
A
#
# COMPACT_ATOMS: atom_id res chain seq x y z
N MET A 1 -54.50 22.63 -3.48
CA MET A 1 -55.87 22.86 -4.00
C MET A 1 -55.87 24.25 -4.61
N ALA A 2 -56.26 24.59 -5.84
CA ALA A 2 -57.08 24.02 -6.92
C ALA A 2 -56.77 24.89 -8.19
N ARG A 3 -57.03 24.57 -9.47
CA ARG A 3 -57.71 23.46 -10.19
C ARG A 3 -57.18 23.44 -11.64
N GLN A 4 -57.30 22.30 -12.33
CA GLN A 4 -57.03 22.19 -13.77
C GLN A 4 -58.22 22.66 -14.63
N SER A 5 -57.93 23.18 -15.83
CA SER A 5 -58.78 23.18 -17.03
C SER A 5 -57.90 23.65 -18.21
N SER A 6 -57.47 22.87 -19.20
CA SER A 6 -58.02 21.77 -20.02
C SER A 6 -58.49 22.24 -21.40
N HIS A 7 -57.83 21.68 -22.42
CA HIS A 7 -58.26 21.41 -23.80
C HIS A 7 -58.11 22.45 -24.94
N ARG A 8 -57.36 21.98 -25.94
CA ARG A 8 -57.28 22.31 -27.38
C ARG A 8 -58.60 21.89 -28.09
N PRO A 9 -58.91 22.36 -29.32
CA PRO A 9 -58.37 21.84 -30.60
C PRO A 9 -57.97 22.99 -31.57
N ASP A 10 -57.57 22.86 -32.85
CA ASP A 10 -57.13 21.77 -33.77
C ASP A 10 -56.14 22.40 -34.80
N THR A 11 -55.13 21.71 -35.38
CA THR A 11 -55.05 20.81 -36.57
C THR A 11 -55.15 21.50 -37.95
N ASP A 12 -54.01 21.55 -38.65
CA ASP A 12 -53.90 21.32 -40.10
C ASP A 12 -52.47 20.80 -40.44
N GLU A 13 -52.41 19.72 -41.21
CA GLU A 13 -51.25 19.02 -41.81
C GLU A 13 -51.48 19.02 -43.35
N PRO A 14 -50.73 18.31 -44.24
CA PRO A 14 -49.35 17.84 -44.26
C PRO A 14 -48.57 18.51 -45.45
N GLY A 15 -47.26 18.35 -45.69
CA GLY A 15 -46.51 17.16 -46.14
C GLY A 15 -46.45 17.06 -47.68
N ASN A 16 -45.23 17.08 -48.26
CA ASN A 16 -45.04 16.84 -49.71
C ASN A 16 -43.65 16.26 -50.05
N GLU A 17 -43.63 15.05 -50.61
CA GLU A 17 -42.47 14.39 -51.25
C GLU A 17 -42.53 14.56 -52.81
N PRO A 18 -41.94 13.70 -53.67
CA PRO A 18 -40.57 13.88 -54.18
C PRO A 18 -40.44 13.86 -55.74
N GLY A 19 -39.22 14.11 -56.25
CA GLY A 19 -38.69 13.40 -57.44
C GLY A 19 -38.27 14.17 -58.71
N GLY A 20 -37.01 13.97 -59.14
CA GLY A 20 -36.67 13.50 -60.50
C GLY A 20 -36.11 14.46 -61.59
N SER A 21 -34.93 14.11 -62.14
CA SER A 21 -34.34 14.50 -63.47
C SER A 21 -34.06 15.99 -63.75
N ASP A 22 -33.06 16.39 -64.55
CA ASP A 22 -32.02 15.69 -65.34
C ASP A 22 -30.85 16.66 -65.65
N GLY A 23 -29.67 16.18 -66.07
CA GLY A 23 -28.60 17.06 -66.59
C GLY A 23 -27.16 16.56 -66.41
N ALA A 24 -26.62 15.89 -67.43
CA ALA A 24 -25.33 15.20 -67.39
C ALA A 24 -24.08 16.09 -67.60
N ALA A 25 -22.96 15.67 -67.01
CA ALA A 25 -21.61 15.85 -67.55
C ALA A 25 -20.63 14.78 -66.97
N ASP A 26 -20.12 13.91 -67.85
CA ASP A 26 -18.94 13.06 -67.66
C ASP A 26 -17.88 13.61 -68.64
N PRO A 27 -16.59 13.75 -68.25
CA PRO A 27 -15.67 12.62 -68.42
C PRO A 27 -14.58 12.47 -67.34
N GLY A 28 -14.16 11.22 -67.15
CA GLY A 28 -12.72 10.93 -67.23
C GLY A 28 -12.09 10.28 -65.99
N GLN A 29 -11.67 9.03 -66.16
CA GLN A 29 -10.82 8.29 -65.24
C GLN A 29 -9.47 9.01 -65.04
N ILE A 30 -8.91 8.91 -63.82
CA ILE A 30 -7.47 9.07 -63.59
C ILE A 30 -7.01 7.87 -62.76
N GLU A 31 -5.95 7.23 -63.21
CA GLU A 31 -5.40 6.00 -62.62
C GLU A 31 -4.56 6.31 -61.37
N ALA A 32 -4.24 5.27 -60.61
CA ALA A 32 -3.38 5.38 -59.45
C ALA A 32 -1.91 5.56 -59.87
N GLU A 33 -1.30 6.68 -59.45
CA GLU A 33 0.16 6.81 -59.40
C GLU A 33 0.58 7.38 -58.03
N SER A 34 1.40 6.62 -57.31
CA SER A 34 2.09 7.08 -56.12
C SER A 34 3.23 8.03 -56.49
N PRO A 35 3.48 9.07 -55.69
CA PRO A 35 4.81 9.62 -55.54
C PRO A 35 5.36 9.24 -54.15
N GLU A 36 6.39 8.41 -54.13
CA GLU A 36 7.26 8.29 -52.95
C GLU A 36 7.92 9.64 -52.71
N ALA A 37 7.55 10.32 -51.63
CA ALA A 37 8.27 11.45 -51.09
C ALA A 37 8.89 11.00 -49.77
N ALA A 38 10.11 10.48 -49.84
CA ALA A 38 10.96 10.32 -48.67
C ALA A 38 11.22 11.72 -48.09
N ALA A 39 10.49 12.05 -47.03
CA ALA A 39 10.93 13.04 -46.07
C ALA A 39 11.68 12.26 -44.99
N ASP A 40 13.00 12.26 -45.07
CA ASP A 40 13.85 11.95 -43.94
C ASP A 40 13.59 13.02 -42.87
N SER A 41 12.55 12.82 -42.07
CA SER A 41 12.59 13.27 -40.70
C SER A 41 13.55 12.32 -39.99
N ASP A 42 14.82 12.72 -39.95
CA ASP A 42 15.65 12.45 -38.78
C ASP A 42 14.89 13.06 -37.59
N GLY A 43 13.95 12.27 -37.07
CA GLY A 43 13.60 12.36 -35.68
C GLY A 43 14.85 11.94 -34.97
N ASP A 44 15.61 12.94 -34.50
CA ASP A 44 16.20 12.84 -33.18
C ASP A 44 15.05 12.43 -32.26
N ASP A 45 14.91 11.11 -32.09
CA ASP A 45 14.49 10.51 -30.84
C ASP A 45 15.57 10.94 -29.85
N GLU A 46 15.51 12.22 -29.43
CA GLU A 46 16.06 12.67 -28.17
C GLU A 46 15.41 11.75 -27.16
N THR A 47 16.14 10.67 -26.85
CA THR A 47 15.85 9.78 -25.74
C THR A 47 15.60 10.69 -24.56
N VAL A 48 14.33 10.88 -24.20
CA VAL A 48 13.91 11.79 -23.13
C VAL A 48 14.70 11.32 -21.92
N GLY A 49 15.68 12.14 -21.53
CA GLY A 49 16.90 11.64 -20.90
C GLY A 49 16.53 10.74 -19.74
N THR A 50 16.88 9.45 -19.83
CA THR A 50 16.76 8.54 -18.69
C THR A 50 17.53 9.19 -17.56
N ALA A 51 16.81 9.73 -16.57
CA ALA A 51 17.41 10.46 -15.46
C ALA A 51 18.53 9.62 -14.87
N ASP A 52 19.66 10.24 -14.52
CA ASP A 52 20.85 9.51 -14.14
C ASP A 52 20.63 8.78 -12.80
N ARG A 53 20.19 7.52 -12.90
CA ARG A 53 19.88 6.65 -11.75
C ARG A 53 21.11 6.30 -10.93
N SER A 54 22.33 6.55 -11.43
CA SER A 54 23.56 6.20 -10.70
C SER A 54 23.64 6.85 -9.33
N LEU A 55 23.08 8.05 -9.15
CA LEU A 55 22.96 8.69 -7.83
C LEU A 55 22.10 7.83 -6.88
N TRP A 56 20.88 7.51 -7.29
CA TRP A 56 19.88 6.78 -6.49
C TRP A 56 20.33 5.35 -6.18
N GLU A 57 20.92 4.65 -7.15
CA GLU A 57 21.53 3.33 -6.99
C GLU A 57 22.71 3.35 -6.00
N GLU A 58 23.57 4.37 -6.06
CA GLU A 58 24.75 4.52 -5.19
C GLU A 58 24.37 4.85 -3.74
N VAL A 59 23.39 5.75 -3.54
CA VAL A 59 22.91 6.08 -2.18
C VAL A 59 21.92 5.06 -1.62
N ARG A 60 21.35 4.20 -2.49
CA ARG A 60 20.26 3.26 -2.21
C ARG A 60 19.06 3.93 -1.55
N ILE A 61 18.54 4.95 -2.21
CA ILE A 61 17.35 5.72 -1.84
C ILE A 61 16.58 5.97 -3.13
N ASP A 62 15.27 5.81 -3.13
CA ASP A 62 14.40 5.99 -4.29
C ASP A 62 13.54 7.26 -4.13
N PRO A 63 13.40 8.12 -5.16
CA PRO A 63 12.39 9.16 -5.19
C PRO A 63 11.02 8.54 -5.50
N VAL A 64 10.02 8.85 -4.68
CA VAL A 64 8.66 8.29 -4.77
C VAL A 64 7.64 9.41 -4.94
N GLU A 65 6.67 9.25 -5.85
CA GLU A 65 5.48 10.11 -5.94
C GLU A 65 4.28 9.41 -5.31
N ILE A 66 3.49 10.17 -4.54
CA ILE A 66 2.28 9.66 -3.89
C ILE A 66 1.14 10.66 -4.15
N ALA A 67 0.11 10.23 -4.90
CA ALA A 67 -1.13 10.98 -5.05
C ALA A 67 -2.09 10.64 -3.90
N LEU A 68 -2.54 11.67 -3.20
CA LEU A 68 -3.51 11.59 -2.11
C LEU A 68 -4.70 12.51 -2.40
N PRO A 69 -5.84 12.37 -1.70
CA PRO A 69 -7.01 13.24 -1.91
C PRO A 69 -6.80 14.74 -1.69
N SER A 70 -5.60 15.16 -1.27
CA SER A 70 -5.19 16.56 -1.08
C SER A 70 -4.24 17.08 -2.17
N GLY A 71 -3.78 16.21 -3.08
CA GLY A 71 -2.79 16.48 -4.13
C GLY A 71 -1.76 15.37 -4.24
N SER A 72 -0.88 15.47 -5.24
CA SER A 72 0.33 14.64 -5.37
C SER A 72 1.56 15.33 -4.82
N GLY A 73 2.55 14.55 -4.39
CA GLY A 73 3.84 15.08 -3.97
C GLY A 73 4.93 14.02 -3.91
N PHE A 74 6.16 14.52 -3.78
CA PHE A 74 7.40 13.75 -3.82
C PHE A 74 7.96 13.53 -2.42
N THR A 75 8.50 12.35 -2.20
CA THR A 75 9.22 11.97 -0.97
C THR A 75 10.39 11.03 -1.33
N LEU A 76 11.11 10.54 -0.32
CA LEU A 76 12.16 9.54 -0.50
C LEU A 76 11.80 8.26 0.27
N ARG A 77 12.14 7.11 -0.31
CA ARG A 77 12.01 5.77 0.30
C ARG A 77 13.36 5.07 0.30
N THR A 78 13.59 4.19 1.25
CA THR A 78 14.71 3.25 1.28
C THR A 78 14.30 1.94 1.92
N TYR A 79 14.95 0.85 1.56
CA TYR A 79 14.89 -0.43 2.29
C TYR A 79 16.23 -0.66 3.01
N ARG A 80 16.18 -1.02 4.30
CA ARG A 80 17.36 -1.27 5.16
C ARG A 80 17.02 -2.30 6.24
N PRO A 81 18.01 -2.98 6.85
CA PRO A 81 17.75 -3.86 7.98
C PRO A 81 17.06 -3.11 9.11
N ALA A 82 16.14 -3.76 9.84
CA ALA A 82 15.39 -3.11 10.92
C ALA A 82 16.29 -2.51 12.03
N SER A 83 17.49 -3.07 12.24
CA SER A 83 18.50 -2.52 13.17
C SER A 83 19.29 -1.31 12.63
N ALA A 84 19.25 -1.02 11.33
CA ALA A 84 20.11 -0.03 10.68
C ALA A 84 19.60 1.42 10.80
N LEU A 85 18.32 1.61 11.12
CA LEU A 85 17.69 2.93 11.26
C LEU A 85 16.91 3.00 12.58
N THR A 86 17.07 4.10 13.31
CA THR A 86 16.16 4.43 14.40
C THR A 86 14.78 4.73 13.80
N PRO A 87 13.69 4.03 14.20
CA PRO A 87 12.35 4.30 13.69
C PRO A 87 11.87 5.71 14.02
N THR A 88 10.95 6.25 13.22
CA THR A 88 10.41 7.60 13.47
C THR A 88 9.80 7.71 14.87
N ASP A 89 10.15 8.80 15.56
CA ASP A 89 9.55 9.20 16.83
C ASP A 89 8.09 9.61 16.59
N ILE A 90 7.14 9.01 17.30
CA ILE A 90 5.71 9.28 17.12
C ILE A 90 5.09 10.08 18.28
N GLU A 91 5.85 10.45 19.33
CA GLU A 91 5.33 11.08 20.55
C GLU A 91 4.47 12.33 20.25
N ASP A 92 4.94 13.20 19.35
CA ASP A 92 4.20 14.40 18.93
C ASP A 92 2.88 14.04 18.20
N ARG A 93 2.92 13.09 17.25
CA ARG A 93 1.73 12.65 16.51
C ARG A 93 0.71 11.98 17.43
N GLU A 94 1.16 11.25 18.43
CA GLU A 94 0.28 10.58 19.38
C GLU A 94 -0.36 11.58 20.35
N GLN A 95 0.35 12.61 20.80
CA GLN A 95 -0.22 13.71 21.61
C GLN A 95 -1.38 14.44 20.91
N ASP A 96 -1.30 14.63 19.59
CA ASP A 96 -2.40 15.20 18.80
C ASP A 96 -3.65 14.29 18.76
N ASP A 97 -3.49 12.97 18.86
CA ASP A 97 -4.61 12.02 18.94
C ASP A 97 -5.08 11.80 20.39
N LEU A 98 -5.77 12.83 20.91
CA LEU A 98 -6.47 12.84 22.20
C LEU A 98 -7.39 11.62 22.47
N PHE A 99 -7.75 10.83 21.45
CA PHE A 99 -8.55 9.62 21.62
C PHE A 99 -7.68 8.36 21.82
N ALA A 100 -6.51 8.29 21.17
CA ALA A 100 -5.55 7.20 21.32
C ALA A 100 -5.02 7.07 22.76
N HIS A 101 -4.82 8.19 23.46
CA HIS A 101 -4.45 8.21 24.89
C HIS A 101 -5.47 7.52 25.78
N ARG A 102 -6.77 7.67 25.47
CA ARG A 102 -7.83 7.03 26.26
C ARG A 102 -7.91 5.52 26.01
N SER A 103 -7.60 5.04 24.81
CA SER A 103 -7.53 3.59 24.56
C SER A 103 -6.35 2.95 25.25
N ARG A 104 -5.17 3.61 25.30
CA ARG A 104 -4.01 3.09 26.04
C ARG A 104 -4.22 3.11 27.56
N GLN A 105 -4.75 4.21 28.12
CA GLN A 105 -5.16 4.26 29.53
C GLN A 105 -6.32 3.31 29.91
N ALA A 106 -6.90 2.59 28.96
CA ALA A 106 -7.93 1.59 29.19
C ALA A 106 -7.42 0.15 29.05
N ASP A 107 -6.12 -0.03 28.78
CA ASP A 107 -5.42 -1.31 28.78
C ASP A 107 -4.65 -1.43 30.12
N PRO A 108 -5.16 -2.18 31.11
CA PRO A 108 -4.59 -2.21 32.46
C PRO A 108 -3.33 -3.08 32.60
N ASP A 109 -2.85 -3.68 31.50
CA ASP A 109 -1.74 -4.64 31.48
C ASP A 109 -0.36 -3.97 31.21
N ASP A 110 -0.28 -2.65 31.01
CA ASP A 110 0.95 -1.92 30.63
C ASP A 110 1.47 -0.92 31.70
N ASP A 111 0.84 -0.86 32.88
CA ASP A 111 1.36 -0.13 34.06
C ASP A 111 2.01 -1.10 35.06
N GLU A 112 3.33 -1.29 34.97
CA GLU A 112 4.15 -1.92 36.03
C GLU A 112 4.28 -0.99 37.24
N ASP A 113 3.24 -0.89 38.07
CA ASP A 113 3.32 -0.31 39.42
C ASP A 113 2.76 -1.29 40.48
N GLU A 114 3.48 -1.41 41.60
CA GLU A 114 3.25 -2.42 42.64
C GLU A 114 1.96 -2.15 43.48
N ASP A 115 1.31 -3.25 43.91
CA ASP A 115 0.20 -3.32 44.88
C ASP A 115 -1.17 -2.70 44.48
N ASP A 116 -2.11 -3.53 43.97
CA ASP A 116 -3.50 -3.53 44.50
C ASP A 116 -4.30 -4.84 44.24
N GLU A 117 -5.37 -5.06 45.01
CA GLU A 117 -6.04 -6.37 45.17
C GLU A 117 -6.77 -6.93 43.93
N THR A 118 -6.44 -8.18 43.55
CA THR A 118 -7.29 -9.00 42.65
C THR A 118 -8.59 -9.42 43.33
N VAL A 119 -9.68 -8.68 43.12
CA VAL A 119 -11.03 -9.09 43.53
C VAL A 119 -11.61 -10.13 42.55
N VAL A 120 -11.28 -11.40 42.76
CA VAL A 120 -11.91 -12.51 42.02
C VAL A 120 -13.32 -12.73 42.57
N ILE A 121 -14.35 -12.28 41.82
CA ILE A 121 -15.73 -12.72 42.06
C ILE A 121 -15.92 -14.08 41.37
N LEU A 122 -15.53 -15.14 42.08
CA LEU A 122 -15.92 -16.51 41.75
C LEU A 122 -17.40 -16.69 42.10
N ASP A 123 -18.25 -16.81 41.08
CA ASP A 123 -19.63 -17.26 41.25
C ASP A 123 -19.61 -18.78 41.49
N GLU A 124 -20.10 -19.24 42.65
CA GLU A 124 -19.84 -20.58 43.20
C GLU A 124 -20.53 -21.71 42.40
N ASP A 125 -21.48 -21.36 41.53
CA ASP A 125 -22.36 -22.29 40.79
C ASP A 125 -21.78 -22.87 39.49
N LEU A 126 -20.63 -22.38 38.98
CA LEU A 126 -20.06 -22.88 37.70
C LEU A 126 -19.13 -24.11 37.86
N ALA A 127 -18.63 -24.36 39.08
CA ALA A 127 -17.68 -25.43 39.34
C ALA A 127 -18.29 -26.84 39.28
N GLU A 128 -19.59 -26.99 39.54
CA GLU A 128 -20.27 -28.30 39.58
C GLU A 128 -20.55 -28.90 38.19
N GLN A 129 -20.39 -28.13 37.09
CA GLN A 129 -20.78 -28.57 35.75
C GLN A 129 -19.65 -29.24 34.94
N PHE A 130 -18.42 -29.29 35.48
CA PHE A 130 -17.26 -29.93 34.84
C PHE A 130 -16.77 -31.22 35.53
N ALA A 131 -17.52 -31.72 36.52
CA ALA A 131 -17.12 -32.87 37.34
C ALA A 131 -17.61 -34.25 36.83
N ASP A 132 -18.55 -34.29 35.88
CA ASP A 132 -19.31 -35.50 35.51
C ASP A 132 -18.90 -36.17 34.16
N GLU A 133 -17.86 -35.70 33.47
CA GLU A 133 -17.38 -36.31 32.20
C GLU A 133 -15.88 -36.67 32.22
N ALA A 134 -15.48 -37.64 33.06
CA ALA A 134 -14.14 -38.25 33.02
C ALA A 134 -14.06 -39.68 33.63
N ASP A 135 -14.96 -40.58 33.24
CA ASP A 135 -14.83 -42.03 33.49
C ASP A 135 -14.83 -42.76 32.13
N GLU A 136 -13.67 -43.24 31.66
CA GLU A 136 -13.48 -44.48 30.87
C GLU A 136 -11.99 -44.68 30.46
N ASP A 137 -11.42 -45.82 30.88
CA ASP A 137 -10.20 -46.52 30.39
C ASP A 137 -8.83 -45.78 30.35
N GLU A 138 -7.66 -46.44 30.45
CA GLU A 138 -7.32 -47.88 30.47
C GLU A 138 -6.15 -48.16 31.44
N SER A 139 -5.88 -49.45 31.72
CA SER A 139 -4.85 -49.89 32.67
C SER A 139 -3.68 -50.65 32.01
N THR A 140 -2.61 -50.90 32.77
CA THR A 140 -1.39 -51.68 32.44
C THR A 140 -0.31 -50.92 31.62
N ASP A 141 1.00 -51.13 31.78
CA ASP A 141 1.72 -52.14 32.58
C ASP A 141 3.10 -51.62 33.09
N ARG A 142 3.66 -52.21 34.15
CA ARG A 142 5.00 -51.88 34.67
C ARG A 142 6.00 -53.01 34.40
N ALA A 143 7.08 -52.72 33.67
CA ALA A 143 8.27 -53.59 33.65
C ALA A 143 9.57 -52.78 33.62
N ALA A 144 10.44 -53.01 34.61
CA ALA A 144 11.74 -52.34 34.74
C ALA A 144 12.85 -53.05 33.94
N ARG A 145 13.88 -52.29 33.54
CA ARG A 145 15.27 -52.81 33.43
C ARG A 145 16.32 -51.71 33.53
N LYS A 146 17.54 -52.11 33.86
CA LYS A 146 18.65 -51.29 34.36
C LYS A 146 19.95 -51.66 33.62
N GLY A 147 20.78 -50.66 33.33
CA GLY A 147 22.20 -50.79 33.02
C GLY A 147 22.68 -49.59 32.18
N ASP A 148 23.95 -49.17 32.15
CA ASP A 148 25.13 -49.25 33.03
C ASP A 148 26.23 -48.51 32.24
N LYS A 149 26.82 -47.46 32.82
CA LYS A 149 28.15 -46.87 32.54
C LYS A 149 28.52 -46.14 31.24
N ASP A 150 29.09 -44.95 31.48
CA ASP A 150 30.43 -44.48 31.11
C ASP A 150 30.97 -44.71 29.69
N GLN A 151 31.23 -43.60 28.98
CA GLN A 151 32.59 -43.30 28.55
C GLN A 151 32.79 -41.78 28.41
N ASP A 152 33.96 -41.29 28.83
CA ASP A 152 34.46 -39.95 28.49
C ASP A 152 34.69 -39.83 26.98
N ASP A 153 34.53 -38.64 26.41
CA ASP A 153 35.62 -38.04 25.64
C ASP A 153 35.49 -36.51 25.63
N ALA A 154 36.61 -35.83 25.42
CA ALA A 154 36.74 -34.39 25.60
C ALA A 154 36.99 -33.65 24.28
N ASP A 155 36.63 -32.36 24.29
CA ASP A 155 37.28 -31.32 23.49
C ASP A 155 37.10 -31.40 21.95
N GLU A 156 35.85 -31.23 21.49
CA GLU A 156 35.59 -30.71 20.13
C GLU A 156 34.99 -29.29 20.22
N THR A 157 35.89 -28.31 20.14
CA THR A 157 35.74 -27.05 19.39
C THR A 157 34.47 -26.20 19.62
N ASP A 158 34.63 -25.13 20.39
CA ASP A 158 34.64 -23.71 19.93
C ASP A 158 34.00 -23.38 18.55
N ALA A 159 32.81 -23.94 18.27
CA ALA A 159 32.09 -23.85 16.99
C ALA A 159 30.61 -23.44 17.16
N GLU A 160 30.21 -23.03 18.36
CA GLU A 160 28.87 -22.49 18.66
C GLU A 160 28.80 -20.96 18.51
N ALA A 161 29.84 -20.34 17.91
CA ALA A 161 29.97 -18.89 17.75
C ALA A 161 30.03 -18.41 16.28
N GLU A 162 29.92 -19.31 15.30
CA GLU A 162 29.53 -18.91 13.94
C GLU A 162 28.01 -18.94 13.85
N ALA A 163 27.40 -17.87 14.35
CA ALA A 163 26.00 -17.59 14.08
C ALA A 163 25.81 -17.52 12.56
N GLU A 164 24.94 -18.38 12.03
CA GLU A 164 24.16 -18.02 10.85
C GLU A 164 23.28 -16.84 11.27
N ALA A 165 23.85 -15.63 11.19
CA ALA A 165 23.09 -14.41 11.18
C ALA A 165 22.27 -14.45 9.89
N GLU A 166 21.05 -14.99 9.99
CA GLU A 166 20.02 -14.74 8.98
C GLU A 166 20.02 -13.23 8.74
N ALA A 167 20.28 -12.84 7.49
CA ALA A 167 20.32 -11.42 7.15
C ALA A 167 18.96 -10.83 7.50
N GLU A 168 18.94 -9.88 8.43
CA GLU A 168 17.72 -9.16 8.83
C GLU A 168 17.00 -8.69 7.57
N GLU A 169 15.69 -8.98 7.49
CA GLU A 169 14.87 -8.58 6.36
C GLU A 169 14.89 -7.05 6.23
N ASP A 170 15.13 -6.56 5.01
CA ASP A 170 15.14 -5.12 4.74
C ASP A 170 13.70 -4.58 4.86
N VAL A 171 13.51 -3.61 5.76
CA VAL A 171 12.24 -2.94 6.03
C VAL A 171 12.19 -1.55 5.40
N PRO A 172 11.00 -1.05 5.02
CA PRO A 172 10.84 0.28 4.44
C PRO A 172 11.03 1.39 5.46
N ALA A 173 11.79 2.41 5.07
CA ALA A 173 11.85 3.71 5.73
C ALA A 173 11.63 4.82 4.69
N PHE A 174 11.07 5.94 5.14
CA PHE A 174 10.75 7.09 4.29
C PHE A 174 11.38 8.37 4.85
N LEU A 175 11.34 9.44 4.06
CA LEU A 175 11.66 10.78 4.53
C LEU A 175 10.61 11.27 5.54
N THR A 176 10.81 10.89 6.80
CA THR A 176 9.93 11.21 7.92
C THR A 176 10.57 12.19 8.90
N HIS A 177 9.76 12.84 9.72
CA HIS A 177 10.20 13.49 10.95
C HIS A 177 9.03 13.53 11.94
N ARG A 178 9.26 13.17 13.22
CA ARG A 178 8.23 13.20 14.28
C ARG A 178 6.93 12.46 13.90
N GLY A 179 7.07 11.30 13.26
CA GLY A 179 5.93 10.44 12.93
C GLY A 179 5.08 10.97 11.78
N LYS A 180 5.60 11.94 11.02
CA LYS A 180 4.99 12.50 9.82
C LYS A 180 5.82 12.19 8.58
N LEU A 181 5.16 11.82 7.48
CA LEU A 181 5.76 11.74 6.16
C LEU A 181 5.97 13.15 5.62
N LEU A 182 7.18 13.47 5.20
CA LEU A 182 7.48 14.74 4.56
C LEU A 182 7.21 14.62 3.06
N LEU A 183 6.18 15.32 2.58
CA LEU A 183 5.69 15.20 1.20
C LEU A 183 5.66 16.58 0.54
N PHE A 184 6.38 16.71 -0.58
CA PHE A 184 6.70 18.00 -1.21
C PHE A 184 5.93 18.17 -2.51
N LYS A 185 5.32 19.34 -2.74
CA LYS A 185 4.54 19.57 -3.98
C LYS A 185 5.38 19.73 -5.26
N SER A 186 6.70 19.78 -5.15
CA SER A 186 7.59 19.78 -6.32
C SER A 186 8.99 19.19 -6.01
N PRO A 187 9.72 18.73 -7.04
CA PRO A 187 11.12 18.34 -6.96
C PRO A 187 12.03 19.40 -6.31
N GLU A 188 11.84 20.67 -6.66
CA GLU A 188 12.65 21.78 -6.14
C GLU A 188 12.48 21.97 -4.63
N ALA A 189 11.27 21.77 -4.12
CA ALA A 189 10.97 21.86 -2.70
C ALA A 189 11.64 20.71 -1.92
N LEU A 190 11.57 19.48 -2.45
CA LEU A 190 12.27 18.32 -1.89
C LEU A 190 13.80 18.53 -1.85
N VAL A 191 14.41 18.92 -2.97
CA VAL A 191 15.85 19.18 -3.06
C VAL A 191 16.28 20.34 -2.15
N THR A 192 15.47 21.39 -2.03
CA THR A 192 15.71 22.50 -1.10
C THR A 192 15.70 22.02 0.35
N PHE A 193 14.80 21.13 0.72
CA PHE A 193 14.75 20.54 2.06
C PHE A 193 15.95 19.62 2.34
N VAL A 194 16.29 18.70 1.42
CA VAL A 194 17.47 17.83 1.56
C VAL A 194 18.73 18.67 1.78
N ARG A 195 18.90 19.74 0.99
CA ARG A 195 20.04 20.67 1.09
C ARG A 195 19.98 21.62 2.30
N SER A 196 18.86 21.74 3.02
CA SER A 196 18.75 22.68 4.13
C SER A 196 19.36 22.18 5.45
N GLY A 197 19.65 20.87 5.56
CA GLY A 197 20.10 20.26 6.81
C GLY A 197 19.03 20.29 7.92
N ALA A 198 17.75 20.29 7.53
CA ALA A 198 16.66 20.23 8.50
C ALA A 198 16.47 18.78 9.01
N PRO A 199 16.12 18.58 10.29
CA PRO A 199 16.01 17.24 10.87
C PRO A 199 15.02 16.35 10.12
N ASN A 200 15.44 15.12 9.83
CA ASN A 200 14.64 14.07 9.21
C ASN A 200 15.27 12.71 9.49
N ASP A 201 14.46 11.65 9.49
CA ASP A 201 14.89 10.34 10.00
C ASP A 201 15.77 9.57 8.99
N LEU A 202 16.00 10.10 7.78
CA LEU A 202 16.97 9.55 6.82
C LEU A 202 18.37 10.19 6.96
N ASP A 203 18.55 11.23 7.79
CA ASP A 203 19.85 11.89 7.97
C ASP A 203 20.92 11.02 8.65
N GLN A 204 20.49 9.94 9.30
CA GLN A 204 21.34 8.91 9.91
C GLN A 204 21.96 7.93 8.89
N LEU A 205 21.54 7.95 7.62
CA LEU A 205 22.15 7.13 6.56
C LEU A 205 23.58 7.60 6.25
N ASP A 206 24.51 6.64 6.13
CA ASP A 206 25.91 6.88 5.74
C ASP A 206 26.03 7.49 4.33
N THR A 207 25.06 7.22 3.46
CA THR A 207 24.95 7.79 2.11
C THR A 207 24.26 9.15 2.05
N TRP A 208 23.61 9.63 3.13
CA TRP A 208 22.82 10.88 3.11
C TRP A 208 23.64 12.10 2.68
N GLY A 209 24.87 12.22 3.19
CA GLY A 209 25.76 13.32 2.80
C GLY A 209 26.05 13.39 1.30
N GLN A 210 26.11 12.25 0.62
CA GLN A 210 26.33 12.18 -0.83
C GLN A 210 25.11 12.66 -1.60
N LEU A 211 23.90 12.31 -1.12
CA LEU A 211 22.65 12.81 -1.69
C LEU A 211 22.57 14.33 -1.56
N VAL A 212 22.85 14.88 -0.37
CA VAL A 212 22.85 16.33 -0.09
C VAL A 212 23.78 17.10 -1.03
N GLU A 213 24.97 16.57 -1.31
CA GLU A 213 25.94 17.20 -2.22
C GLU A 213 25.52 17.16 -3.69
N ARG A 214 24.87 16.07 -4.13
CA ARG A 214 24.69 15.76 -5.57
C ARG A 214 23.29 16.00 -6.14
N VAL A 215 22.23 15.88 -5.34
CA VAL A 215 20.86 15.85 -5.86
C VAL A 215 20.42 17.19 -6.47
N GLU A 216 19.95 17.15 -7.71
CA GLU A 216 19.30 18.27 -8.40
C GLU A 216 17.81 17.97 -8.66
N PRO A 217 16.96 19.00 -8.88
CA PRO A 217 15.53 18.78 -9.09
C PRO A 217 15.18 17.90 -10.29
N ALA A 218 16.06 17.84 -11.29
CA ALA A 218 15.89 16.96 -12.46
C ALA A 218 16.14 15.48 -12.16
N ASP A 219 16.81 15.15 -11.05
CA ASP A 219 17.08 13.76 -10.65
C ASP A 219 15.87 13.15 -9.94
N VAL A 220 14.99 13.98 -9.35
CA VAL A 220 13.74 13.57 -8.69
C VAL A 220 12.67 13.31 -9.76
N ALA A 221 12.86 12.21 -10.47
CA ALA A 221 11.88 11.60 -11.35
C ALA A 221 11.60 10.19 -10.84
N PRO A 222 10.48 9.93 -10.14
CA PRO A 222 10.07 8.57 -9.77
C PRO A 222 9.90 7.67 -11.00
N LEU A 223 10.00 6.35 -10.81
CA LEU A 223 9.60 5.38 -11.83
C LEU A 223 8.07 5.21 -11.82
N ASP A 224 7.53 4.60 -12.88
CA ASP A 224 6.11 4.19 -12.91
C ASP A 224 5.78 3.29 -11.70
N GLU A 225 6.69 2.39 -11.32
CA GLU A 225 6.58 1.49 -10.15
C GLU A 225 6.79 2.19 -8.77
N ASP A 226 7.23 3.46 -8.78
CA ASP A 226 7.40 4.32 -7.61
C ASP A 226 6.39 5.49 -7.61
N SER A 227 5.32 5.40 -8.40
CA SER A 227 4.30 6.44 -8.58
C SER A 227 2.92 5.91 -8.15
N TYR A 228 2.49 6.24 -6.93
CA TYR A 228 1.33 5.59 -6.30
C TYR A 228 0.06 6.45 -6.27
N GLU A 229 -0.98 6.04 -7.00
CA GLU A 229 -2.26 6.76 -7.12
C GLU A 229 -3.29 6.36 -6.03
N LEU A 230 -2.99 6.64 -4.76
CA LEU A 230 -3.86 6.26 -3.62
C LEU A 230 -5.23 6.97 -3.63
N ASP A 231 -5.37 8.11 -4.29
CA ASP A 231 -6.64 8.83 -4.43
C ASP A 231 -7.64 8.13 -5.36
N LEU A 232 -7.17 7.47 -6.42
CA LEU A 232 -8.02 6.73 -7.36
C LEU A 232 -8.58 5.40 -6.80
N VAL A 233 -7.89 4.78 -5.83
CA VAL A 233 -8.23 3.47 -5.26
C VAL A 233 -9.70 3.35 -4.83
N VAL A 234 -10.23 4.38 -4.15
CA VAL A 234 -11.61 4.36 -3.65
C VAL A 234 -12.64 4.51 -4.77
N GLU A 235 -12.31 5.23 -5.84
CA GLU A 235 -13.17 5.33 -7.03
C GLU A 235 -13.15 4.03 -7.82
N ASN A 236 -11.96 3.49 -8.09
CA ASN A 236 -11.76 2.22 -8.79
C ASN A 236 -12.56 1.08 -8.12
N LEU A 237 -12.43 0.93 -6.80
CA LEU A 237 -13.17 -0.08 -6.04
C LEU A 237 -14.69 0.08 -6.12
N ARG A 238 -15.19 1.32 -6.15
CA ARG A 238 -16.63 1.63 -6.26
C ARG A 238 -17.21 1.37 -7.65
N GLY A 239 -16.38 1.44 -8.70
CA GLY A 239 -16.80 1.15 -10.07
C GLY A 239 -17.34 -0.27 -10.26
N GLY A 240 -16.81 -1.24 -9.50
CA GLY A 240 -17.23 -2.64 -9.52
C GLY A 240 -16.22 -3.57 -10.19
N HIS A 241 -16.34 -4.87 -9.94
CA HIS A 241 -15.34 -5.89 -10.28
C HIS A 241 -14.94 -5.99 -11.77
N ASP A 242 -15.73 -5.42 -12.67
CA ASP A 242 -15.50 -5.38 -14.11
C ASP A 242 -14.62 -4.21 -14.56
N VAL A 243 -14.43 -3.19 -13.72
CA VAL A 243 -13.55 -2.03 -13.96
C VAL A 243 -12.41 -1.91 -12.94
N TRP A 244 -12.25 -2.90 -12.05
CA TRP A 244 -11.14 -2.93 -11.11
C TRP A 244 -9.81 -3.05 -11.84
N ASP A 245 -8.90 -2.12 -11.55
CA ASP A 245 -7.53 -2.18 -12.03
C ASP A 245 -6.70 -2.97 -11.01
N ALA A 246 -6.11 -4.08 -11.44
CA ALA A 246 -5.38 -4.93 -10.52
C ALA A 246 -4.00 -4.37 -10.17
N THR A 247 -3.37 -3.63 -11.08
CA THR A 247 -2.04 -3.05 -10.89
C THR A 247 -2.12 -1.93 -9.85
N LEU A 248 -2.98 -0.95 -10.08
CA LEU A 248 -3.29 0.15 -9.14
C LEU A 248 -3.60 -0.34 -7.72
N LEU A 249 -4.42 -1.39 -7.59
CA LEU A 249 -4.85 -1.90 -6.28
C LEU A 249 -3.77 -2.72 -5.56
N ILE A 250 -2.85 -3.34 -6.31
CA ILE A 250 -1.70 -4.07 -5.76
C ILE A 250 -0.63 -3.07 -5.28
N GLU A 251 -0.24 -2.12 -6.13
CA GLU A 251 0.76 -1.09 -5.84
C GLU A 251 0.32 -0.20 -4.67
N ALA A 252 -0.96 0.20 -4.66
CA ALA A 252 -1.55 0.87 -3.50
C ALA A 252 -1.42 0.04 -2.23
N GLY A 253 -1.64 -1.29 -2.32
CA GLY A 253 -1.50 -2.24 -1.21
C GLY A 253 -0.07 -2.43 -0.73
N GLU A 254 0.92 -2.23 -1.59
CA GLU A 254 2.34 -2.26 -1.25
C GLU A 254 2.73 -0.98 -0.52
N VAL A 255 2.56 0.18 -1.14
CA VAL A 255 2.92 1.47 -0.51
C VAL A 255 2.12 1.72 0.78
N ALA A 256 0.88 1.25 0.89
CA ALA A 256 0.10 1.41 2.12
C ALA A 256 0.63 0.55 3.29
N ARG A 257 1.21 -0.62 3.03
CA ARG A 257 1.90 -1.42 4.06
C ARG A 257 3.21 -0.73 4.46
N ASP A 258 3.99 -0.29 3.48
CA ASP A 258 5.29 0.36 3.70
C ASP A 258 5.16 1.68 4.49
N LEU A 259 4.21 2.53 4.10
CA LEU A 259 3.88 3.75 4.84
C LEU A 259 3.35 3.46 6.24
N ALA A 260 2.51 2.42 6.41
CA ALA A 260 1.98 2.06 7.72
C ALA A 260 3.06 1.51 8.67
N TYR A 261 4.05 0.81 8.13
CA TYR A 261 5.24 0.37 8.86
C TYR A 261 6.09 1.58 9.26
N ALA A 262 6.57 2.36 8.28
CA ALA A 262 7.49 3.47 8.51
C ALA A 262 6.90 4.58 9.39
N LEU A 263 5.61 4.91 9.22
CA LEU A 263 4.91 5.90 10.04
C LEU A 263 4.36 5.33 11.35
N ARG A 264 4.52 4.02 11.60
CA ARG A 264 4.03 3.28 12.77
C ARG A 264 2.53 3.52 13.01
N ILE A 265 1.71 3.03 12.09
CA ILE A 265 0.24 3.14 12.12
C ILE A 265 -0.38 1.75 12.32
N PRO A 266 -0.47 1.22 13.56
CA PRO A 266 -0.96 -0.14 13.83
C PRO A 266 -2.31 -0.44 13.17
N ALA A 267 -3.26 0.49 13.28
CA ALA A 267 -4.59 0.32 12.70
C ALA A 267 -4.64 0.24 11.16
N VAL A 268 -3.55 0.53 10.42
CA VAL A 268 -3.45 0.22 8.98
C VAL A 268 -2.76 -1.14 8.77
N LEU A 269 -1.73 -1.45 9.55
CA LEU A 269 -1.10 -2.78 9.57
C LEU A 269 -2.13 -3.88 9.89
N ASP A 270 -2.96 -3.69 10.92
CA ASP A 270 -4.04 -4.60 11.29
C ASP A 270 -5.04 -4.80 10.15
N MET A 271 -5.39 -3.73 9.44
CA MET A 271 -6.34 -3.76 8.32
C MET A 271 -5.79 -4.44 7.06
N LEU A 272 -4.46 -4.51 6.91
CA LEU A 272 -3.73 -5.13 5.80
C LEU A 272 -3.02 -6.44 6.21
N SER A 273 -3.27 -6.92 7.43
CA SER A 273 -2.65 -8.12 8.01
C SER A 273 -3.11 -9.40 7.31
N ALA A 274 -2.30 -10.45 7.41
CA ALA A 274 -2.56 -11.75 6.79
C ALA A 274 -3.92 -12.33 7.21
N GLY A 275 -4.77 -12.68 6.23
CA GLY A 275 -6.13 -13.18 6.47
C GLY A 275 -7.18 -12.10 6.79
N SER A 276 -6.82 -10.81 6.73
CA SER A 276 -7.79 -9.72 6.73
C SER A 276 -8.59 -9.67 5.42
N SER A 277 -9.73 -8.97 5.41
CA SER A 277 -10.56 -8.84 4.20
C SER A 277 -9.93 -8.01 3.06
N LEU A 278 -8.85 -7.27 3.34
CA LEU A 278 -8.07 -6.53 2.34
C LEU A 278 -6.85 -7.32 1.86
N ASP A 279 -6.28 -8.16 2.71
CA ASP A 279 -5.29 -9.17 2.31
C ASP A 279 -5.91 -10.24 1.38
N ASP A 280 -7.12 -10.74 1.71
CA ASP A 280 -7.95 -11.58 0.83
C ASP A 280 -8.19 -10.95 -0.57
N LEU A 281 -8.22 -9.61 -0.63
CA LEU A 281 -8.36 -8.84 -1.86
C LEU A 281 -7.04 -8.80 -2.63
N ASP A 282 -5.94 -8.44 -1.97
CA ASP A 282 -4.60 -8.42 -2.57
C ASP A 282 -4.19 -9.80 -3.11
N GLU A 283 -4.35 -10.87 -2.32
CA GLU A 283 -4.17 -12.26 -2.78
C GLU A 283 -4.97 -12.56 -4.07
N ALA A 284 -6.24 -12.16 -4.10
CA ALA A 284 -7.14 -12.43 -5.22
C ALA A 284 -6.78 -11.63 -6.48
N LEU A 285 -6.25 -10.41 -6.31
CA LEU A 285 -5.72 -9.56 -7.37
C LEU A 285 -4.41 -10.13 -7.93
N ARG A 286 -3.41 -10.38 -7.07
CA ARG A 286 -2.12 -10.98 -7.46
C ARG A 286 -2.32 -12.33 -8.16
N ALA A 287 -3.18 -13.20 -7.62
CA ALA A 287 -3.53 -14.45 -8.28
C ALA A 287 -4.16 -14.24 -9.67
N THR A 288 -4.94 -13.15 -9.85
CA THR A 288 -5.57 -12.81 -11.12
C THR A 288 -4.56 -12.30 -12.16
N VAL A 289 -3.59 -11.47 -11.75
CA VAL A 289 -2.49 -10.97 -12.60
C VAL A 289 -1.57 -12.13 -13.01
N ASN A 290 -1.13 -12.96 -12.05
CA ASN A 290 -0.27 -14.13 -12.30
C ASN A 290 -0.92 -15.21 -13.20
N GLY A 291 -2.25 -15.18 -13.34
CA GLY A 291 -2.96 -15.95 -14.37
C GLY A 291 -2.98 -17.47 -14.15
N GLY A 292 -3.11 -18.21 -15.26
CA GLY A 292 -3.21 -19.67 -15.26
C GLY A 292 -4.40 -20.23 -14.44
N LEU A 293 -4.20 -21.41 -13.83
CA LEU A 293 -5.18 -22.04 -12.94
C LEU A 293 -5.42 -21.23 -11.65
N GLY A 294 -4.41 -20.46 -11.22
CA GLY A 294 -4.50 -19.53 -10.08
C GLY A 294 -5.49 -18.41 -10.39
N GLY A 295 -5.32 -17.70 -11.51
CA GLY A 295 -6.15 -16.56 -11.89
C GLY A 295 -7.62 -16.89 -12.15
N PHE A 296 -7.96 -18.11 -12.57
CA PHE A 296 -9.37 -18.52 -12.60
C PHE A 296 -9.98 -18.61 -11.19
N ARG A 297 -9.21 -19.06 -10.19
CA ARG A 297 -9.64 -19.07 -8.77
C ARG A 297 -9.63 -17.65 -8.20
N GLY A 298 -8.60 -16.84 -8.49
CA GLY A 298 -8.49 -15.43 -8.11
C GLY A 298 -9.72 -14.64 -8.54
N ARG A 299 -10.07 -14.65 -9.84
CA ARG A 299 -11.29 -14.02 -10.38
C ARG A 299 -12.59 -14.53 -9.72
N ARG A 300 -12.63 -15.77 -9.24
CA ARG A 300 -13.79 -16.32 -8.50
C ARG A 300 -13.82 -15.90 -7.03
N ARG A 301 -12.66 -15.68 -6.40
CA ARG A 301 -12.55 -15.07 -5.07
C ARG A 301 -12.93 -13.59 -5.13
N LEU A 302 -12.34 -12.85 -6.07
CA LEU A 302 -12.55 -11.41 -6.30
C LEU A 302 -14.04 -11.04 -6.39
N LYS A 303 -14.83 -11.80 -7.17
CA LYS A 303 -16.29 -11.65 -7.32
C LYS A 303 -17.12 -11.89 -6.04
N LYS A 304 -16.53 -12.35 -4.95
CA LYS A 304 -17.18 -12.49 -3.64
C LYS A 304 -16.86 -11.35 -2.69
N ILE A 305 -15.81 -10.58 -2.97
CA ILE A 305 -15.35 -9.50 -2.10
C ILE A 305 -16.36 -8.36 -2.21
N GLY A 306 -16.82 -7.83 -1.08
CA GLY A 306 -17.79 -6.73 -1.09
C GLY A 306 -17.13 -5.44 -1.58
N ALA A 307 -17.38 -5.01 -2.81
CA ALA A 307 -16.79 -3.79 -3.37
C ALA A 307 -16.99 -2.54 -2.49
N GLN A 308 -18.18 -2.41 -1.90
CA GLN A 308 -18.47 -1.34 -0.93
C GLN A 308 -17.63 -1.48 0.35
N THR A 309 -17.50 -2.70 0.90
CA THR A 309 -16.68 -2.99 2.09
C THR A 309 -15.19 -2.69 1.82
N ALA A 310 -14.66 -3.14 0.68
CA ALA A 310 -13.29 -2.86 0.27
C ALA A 310 -13.05 -1.34 0.14
N SER A 311 -13.93 -0.61 -0.56
CA SER A 311 -13.82 0.85 -0.70
C SER A 311 -13.94 1.60 0.64
N LEU A 312 -14.68 1.03 1.61
CA LEU A 312 -14.83 1.60 2.95
C LEU A 312 -13.56 1.39 3.78
N GLY A 313 -12.93 0.21 3.69
CA GLY A 313 -11.64 -0.08 4.30
C GLY A 313 -10.54 0.83 3.74
N TRP A 314 -10.42 0.88 2.41
CA TRP A 314 -9.44 1.73 1.73
C TRP A 314 -9.58 3.22 2.05
N ARG A 315 -10.80 3.75 2.11
CA ARG A 315 -11.04 5.13 2.57
C ARG A 315 -10.52 5.39 3.99
N THR A 316 -10.58 4.40 4.88
CA THR A 316 -10.04 4.51 6.25
C THR A 316 -8.51 4.47 6.25
N ILE A 317 -7.89 3.60 5.43
CA ILE A 317 -6.43 3.54 5.24
C ILE A 317 -5.90 4.87 4.73
N ILE A 318 -6.43 5.37 3.61
CA ILE A 318 -6.03 6.64 2.99
C ILE A 318 -6.24 7.80 3.97
N GLY A 319 -7.33 7.79 4.75
CA GLY A 319 -7.57 8.81 5.78
C GLY A 319 -6.53 8.79 6.90
N LYS A 320 -6.09 7.61 7.35
CA LYS A 320 -5.04 7.45 8.37
C LYS A 320 -3.66 7.86 7.84
N ILE A 321 -3.31 7.45 6.62
CA ILE A 321 -2.07 7.86 5.95
C ILE A 321 -2.06 9.37 5.76
N SER A 322 -3.13 9.96 5.20
CA SER A 322 -3.24 11.42 4.99
C SER A 322 -3.11 12.24 6.28
N ALA A 323 -3.57 11.72 7.42
CA ALA A 323 -3.41 12.38 8.73
C ALA A 323 -1.97 12.33 9.28
N ALA A 324 -1.15 11.42 8.76
CA ALA A 324 0.27 11.31 9.04
C ALA A 324 1.18 12.00 8.00
N VAL A 325 0.63 12.76 7.04
CA VAL A 325 1.41 13.55 6.08
C VAL A 325 1.63 14.99 6.57
N ASP A 326 2.84 15.50 6.38
CA ASP A 326 3.20 16.91 6.48
C ASP A 326 3.51 17.45 5.08
N TRP A 327 2.60 18.28 4.56
CA TRP A 327 2.65 18.84 3.21
C TRP A 327 3.53 20.09 3.15
N ARG A 328 4.54 20.07 2.27
CA ARG A 328 5.55 21.12 2.14
C ARG A 328 5.62 21.71 0.72
N ASP A 329 6.08 22.96 0.66
CA ASP A 329 6.28 23.83 -0.51
C ASP A 329 7.68 24.47 -0.44
#